data_AF-A0A1U7M750-F1
#
_entry.id   AF-A0A1U7M750-F1
#
_cell.length_a   1.000
_cell.length_b   1.000
_cell.length_c   1.000
_cell.angle_alpha   90.00
_cell.angle_beta   90.00
_cell.angle_gamma   90.00
#
_symmetry.space_group_name_H-M   'P 1'
#
loop_
_entity.id
_entity.type
_entity.pdbx_description
1 polymer ?
#
loop_
_entity_poly.entity_id
_entity_poly.type
_entity_poly.pdbx_seq_one_letter_code
_entity_poly.pdbx_strand_id
1 'polypeptide(L)'
;MYKEDWLIRQIKNTIRIIMWILFKRKSVEYEIVDEYNYKKTDLLHKEILKLLSELKINKAENLLFETIDSGDLNFLRLSLDFYNRLNGLSDEELKKGNFAREEIEMGLNDILEIYGVKDLNI
;
A
#
# COMPACT_ATOMS: atom_id res chain seq x y z
N MET A 1 -6.08 20.64 -6.94
CA MET A 1 -7.21 20.54 -5.99
C MET A 1 -8.29 19.55 -6.44
N TYR A 2 -9.19 19.85 -7.39
CA TYR A 2 -10.30 18.93 -7.74
C TYR A 2 -9.86 17.53 -8.23
N LYS A 3 -8.82 17.46 -9.06
CA LYS A 3 -8.26 16.20 -9.57
C LYS A 3 -7.62 15.37 -8.46
N GLU A 4 -6.82 16.02 -7.60
CA GLU A 4 -6.16 15.37 -6.45
C GLU A 4 -7.19 14.84 -5.46
N ASP A 5 -8.20 15.64 -5.11
CA ASP A 5 -9.28 15.21 -4.21
C ASP A 5 -10.05 14.01 -4.76
N TRP A 6 -10.26 13.96 -6.07
CA TRP A 6 -10.87 12.82 -6.75
C TRP A 6 -9.97 11.59 -6.66
N LEU A 7 -8.68 11.73 -6.95
CA LEU A 7 -7.70 10.65 -6.95
C LEU A 7 -7.52 10.05 -5.55
N ILE A 8 -7.42 10.90 -4.52
CA ILE A 8 -7.36 10.48 -3.11
C ILE A 8 -8.59 9.62 -2.75
N ARG A 9 -9.79 10.04 -3.18
CA ARG A 9 -11.03 9.29 -2.94
C ARG A 9 -11.08 7.97 -3.70
N GLN A 10 -10.63 7.95 -4.96
CA GLN A 10 -10.56 6.74 -5.78
C GLN A 10 -9.64 5.69 -5.14
N ILE A 11 -8.39 6.05 -4.88
CA ILE A 11 -7.39 5.15 -4.23
C ILE A 11 -7.96 4.58 -2.92
N LYS A 12 -8.50 5.46 -2.07
CA LYS A 12 -9.09 5.05 -0.78
C LYS A 12 -10.26 4.08 -0.93
N ASN A 13 -11.12 4.28 -1.91
CA ASN A 13 -12.27 3.41 -2.15
C ASN A 13 -11.84 2.06 -2.73
N THR A 14 -10.91 2.05 -3.70
CA THR A 14 -10.34 0.82 -4.28
C THR A 14 -9.74 -0.05 -3.18
N ILE A 15 -8.88 0.52 -2.34
CA ILE A 15 -8.26 -0.21 -1.22
C ILE A 15 -9.32 -0.80 -0.28
N ARG A 16 -10.35 -0.02 0.08
CA ARG A 16 -11.43 -0.49 0.98
C ARG A 16 -12.24 -1.62 0.38
N ILE A 17 -12.56 -1.55 -0.91
CA ILE A 17 -13.34 -2.59 -1.61
C ILE A 17 -12.54 -3.88 -1.63
N ILE A 18 -11.25 -3.83 -1.96
CA ILE A 18 -10.38 -5.00 -1.98
C ILE A 18 -10.23 -5.61 -0.58
N MET A 19 -10.03 -4.77 0.44
CA MET A 19 -9.99 -5.20 1.84
C MET A 19 -11.28 -5.92 2.26
N TRP A 20 -12.43 -5.43 1.82
CA TRP A 20 -13.70 -6.07 2.11
C TRP A 20 -13.92 -7.36 1.31
N ILE A 21 -13.59 -7.40 0.01
CA ILE A 21 -13.81 -8.57 -0.83
C ILE A 21 -12.92 -9.73 -0.39
N LEU A 22 -11.61 -9.51 -0.28
CA LEU A 22 -10.61 -10.56 -0.07
C LEU A 22 -10.41 -10.91 1.41
N PHE A 23 -10.47 -9.93 2.31
CA PHE A 23 -10.13 -10.13 3.72
C PHE A 23 -11.34 -10.04 4.66
N LYS A 24 -12.51 -9.63 4.15
CA LYS A 24 -13.73 -9.38 4.96
C LYS A 24 -13.48 -8.39 6.11
N ARG A 25 -12.50 -7.49 5.96
CA ARG A 25 -12.10 -6.49 6.96
C ARG A 25 -12.44 -5.09 6.48
N LYS A 26 -12.81 -4.23 7.44
CA LYS A 26 -12.99 -2.78 7.20
C LYS A 26 -11.71 -1.97 7.44
N SER A 27 -10.84 -2.45 8.34
CA SER A 27 -9.53 -1.84 8.57
C SER A 27 -8.57 -2.22 7.47
N VAL A 28 -7.83 -1.24 6.97
CA VAL A 28 -6.76 -1.39 5.98
C VAL A 28 -5.42 -1.64 6.66
N GLU A 29 -5.30 -1.23 7.93
CA GLU A 29 -4.01 -1.25 8.63
C GLU A 29 -3.46 -2.67 8.75
N TYR A 30 -2.19 -2.81 8.38
CA TYR A 30 -1.46 -4.05 8.63
C TYR A 30 -1.16 -4.15 10.12
N GLU A 31 -1.47 -5.30 10.71
CA GLU A 31 -1.32 -5.56 12.14
C GLU A 31 -0.37 -6.75 12.31
N ILE A 32 0.65 -6.55 13.14
CA ILE A 32 1.48 -7.65 13.63
C ILE A 32 0.67 -8.38 14.70
N VAL A 33 0.44 -9.67 14.49
CA VAL A 33 -0.40 -10.48 15.38
C VAL A 33 0.42 -11.14 16.51
N ASP A 34 1.70 -11.44 16.25
CA ASP A 34 2.60 -12.08 17.20
C ASP A 34 3.95 -11.34 17.25
N GLU A 35 4.18 -10.61 18.34
CA GLU A 35 5.41 -9.82 18.54
C GLU A 35 6.62 -10.67 18.95
N TYR A 36 6.42 -11.95 19.27
CA TYR A 36 7.48 -12.88 19.66
C TYR A 36 7.95 -13.77 18.50
N ASN A 37 7.15 -13.88 17.42
CA ASN A 37 7.48 -14.66 16.23
C ASN A 37 7.12 -13.92 14.94
N TYR A 38 8.00 -13.00 14.54
CA TYR A 38 7.78 -12.18 13.35
C TYR A 38 7.78 -13.01 12.07
N LYS A 39 6.72 -12.82 11.27
CA LYS A 39 6.69 -13.26 9.88
C LYS A 39 7.57 -12.35 9.02
N LYS A 40 7.93 -12.84 7.83
CA LYS A 40 8.64 -12.04 6.81
C LYS A 40 7.92 -10.73 6.51
N THR A 41 6.58 -10.77 6.42
CA THR A 41 5.74 -9.58 6.21
C THR A 41 5.78 -8.59 7.38
N ASP A 42 5.91 -9.07 8.63
CA ASP A 42 6.00 -8.17 9.79
C ASP A 42 7.33 -7.41 9.82
N LEU A 43 8.43 -8.10 9.47
CA LEU A 43 9.75 -7.48 9.35
C LEU A 43 9.78 -6.46 8.21
N LEU A 44 9.22 -6.83 7.04
CA LEU A 44 9.07 -5.92 5.90
C LEU A 44 8.23 -4.69 6.28
N HIS A 45 7.12 -4.89 6.99
CA HIS A 45 6.26 -3.79 7.43
C HIS A 45 7.00 -2.79 8.29
N LYS A 46 7.77 -3.28 9.28
CA LYS A 46 8.60 -2.42 10.15
C LYS A 46 9.63 -1.62 9.34
N GLU A 47 10.29 -2.25 8.37
CA GLU A 47 11.27 -1.58 7.54
C GLU A 47 10.64 -0.50 6.65
N ILE A 48 9.50 -0.80 6.03
CA ILE A 48 8.72 0.16 5.25
C ILE A 48 8.30 1.34 6.12
N LEU A 49 7.76 1.11 7.33
CA LEU A 49 7.36 2.20 8.22
C LEU A 49 8.53 3.11 8.60
N LYS A 50 9.72 2.53 8.82
CA LYS A 50 10.94 3.29 9.05
C LYS A 50 11.28 4.17 7.85
N LEU A 51 11.27 3.62 6.64
CA LEU A 51 11.56 4.38 5.41
C LEU A 51 10.53 5.50 5.16
N LEU A 52 9.25 5.24 5.40
CA LEU A 52 8.19 6.25 5.28
C LEU A 52 8.33 7.38 6.29
N SER A 53 8.75 7.08 7.54
CA SER A 53 9.02 8.12 8.55
C SER A 53 10.15 9.08 8.14
N GLU A 54 11.04 8.63 7.24
CA GLU A 54 12.15 9.41 6.68
C GLU A 54 11.82 9.98 5.29
N LEU A 55 10.56 9.86 4.84
CA LEU A 55 10.09 10.21 3.48
C LEU A 55 10.90 9.55 2.35
N LYS A 56 11.52 8.40 2.60
CA LYS A 56 12.24 7.61 1.60
C LYS A 56 11.26 6.73 0.80
N ILE A 57 10.24 7.36 0.19
CA ILE A 57 9.09 6.69 -0.43
C ILE A 57 9.51 5.73 -1.55
N ASN A 58 10.30 6.21 -2.51
CA ASN A 58 10.79 5.37 -3.61
C ASN A 58 11.58 4.14 -3.12
N LYS A 59 12.36 4.27 -2.04
CA LYS A 59 13.09 3.13 -1.46
C LYS A 59 12.14 2.13 -0.80
N ALA A 60 11.10 2.62 -0.13
CA ALA A 60 10.10 1.77 0.49
C ALA A 60 9.30 1.00 -0.58
N GLU A 61 8.94 1.67 -1.68
CA GLU A 61 8.24 1.04 -2.81
C GLU A 61 9.13 0.00 -3.51
N ASN A 62 10.38 0.32 -3.82
CA ASN A 62 11.31 -0.65 -4.39
C ASN A 62 11.44 -1.89 -3.49
N LEU A 63 11.63 -1.70 -2.19
CA LEU A 63 11.71 -2.80 -1.23
C LEU A 63 10.44 -3.64 -1.21
N LEU A 64 9.26 -3.00 -1.29
CA LEU A 64 7.97 -3.68 -1.36
C LEU A 64 7.91 -4.61 -2.60
N PHE A 65 8.21 -4.08 -3.78
CA PHE A 65 8.18 -4.84 -5.04
C PHE A 65 9.26 -5.93 -5.10
N GLU A 66 10.47 -5.68 -4.59
CA GLU A 66 11.55 -6.68 -4.55
C GLU A 66 11.23 -7.86 -3.62
N THR A 67 10.38 -7.65 -2.62
CA THR A 67 10.10 -8.66 -1.57
C THR A 67 8.79 -9.41 -1.79
N ILE A 68 7.91 -8.89 -2.64
CA ILE A 68 6.53 -9.37 -2.80
C ILE A 68 6.48 -10.84 -3.21
N ASP A 69 5.51 -11.57 -2.65
CA ASP A 69 5.20 -12.94 -3.01
C ASP A 69 3.70 -13.03 -3.33
N SER A 70 3.37 -13.18 -4.61
CA SER A 70 1.97 -13.23 -5.08
C SER A 70 1.21 -14.46 -4.58
N GLY A 71 1.90 -15.47 -4.03
CA GLY A 71 1.28 -16.62 -3.38
C GLY A 71 0.80 -16.35 -1.95
N ASP A 72 1.18 -15.22 -1.33
CA ASP A 72 0.84 -14.90 0.06
C ASP A 72 0.08 -13.57 0.17
N LEU A 73 -1.22 -13.66 0.47
CA LEU A 73 -2.11 -12.51 0.62
C LEU A 73 -1.75 -11.57 1.78
N ASN A 74 -0.85 -11.96 2.70
CA ASN A 74 -0.34 -11.02 3.71
C ASN A 74 0.51 -9.93 3.07
N PHE A 75 1.24 -10.23 1.99
CA PHE A 75 1.96 -9.21 1.21
C PHE A 75 1.00 -8.27 0.48
N LEU A 76 -0.13 -8.78 -0.04
CA LEU A 76 -1.18 -7.92 -0.59
C LEU A 76 -1.74 -6.98 0.48
N ARG A 77 -2.08 -7.49 1.67
CA ARG A 77 -2.57 -6.65 2.78
C ARG A 77 -1.57 -5.57 3.17
N LEU A 78 -0.29 -5.92 3.27
CA LEU A 78 0.79 -4.97 3.56
C LEU A 78 0.93 -3.91 2.46
N SER A 79 0.81 -4.30 1.18
CA SER A 79 0.84 -3.36 0.06
C SER A 79 -0.35 -2.38 0.08
N LEU A 80 -1.55 -2.87 0.43
CA LEU A 80 -2.74 -2.03 0.59
C LEU A 80 -2.59 -1.03 1.76
N ASP A 81 -1.99 -1.46 2.88
CA ASP A 81 -1.62 -0.56 4.00
C ASP A 81 -0.61 0.50 3.55
N PHE A 82 0.43 0.10 2.80
CA PHE A 82 1.46 0.99 2.26
C PHE A 82 0.85 2.12 1.40
N TYR A 83 0.08 1.79 0.36
CA TYR A 83 -0.53 2.81 -0.50
C TYR A 83 -1.61 3.61 0.22
N ASN A 84 -2.30 3.05 1.21
CA ASN A 84 -3.23 3.81 2.05
C ASN A 84 -2.50 4.86 2.91
N ARG A 85 -1.31 4.54 3.45
CA ARG A 85 -0.46 5.50 4.18
C ARG A 85 0.05 6.61 3.28
N LEU A 86 0.56 6.26 2.09
CA LEU A 86 0.99 7.27 1.11
C LEU A 86 -0.16 8.18 0.70
N ASN A 87 -1.36 7.62 0.52
CA ASN A 87 -2.55 8.41 0.16
C ASN A 87 -3.00 9.36 1.29
N GLY A 88 -2.56 9.13 2.53
CA GLY A 88 -2.77 10.02 3.67
C GLY A 88 -1.76 11.16 3.79
N LEU A 89 -0.63 11.10 3.09
CA LEU A 89 0.37 12.18 3.05
C LEU A 89 -0.15 13.35 2.22
N SER A 90 0.26 14.58 2.58
CA SER A 90 0.05 15.77 1.75
C SER A 90 0.91 15.74 0.49
N ASP A 91 0.54 16.50 -0.54
CA ASP A 91 1.33 16.60 -1.78
C ASP A 91 2.73 17.19 -1.52
N GLU A 92 2.87 18.04 -0.49
CA GLU A 92 4.17 18.58 -0.08
C GLU A 92 5.08 17.49 0.51
N GLU A 93 4.53 16.58 1.32
CA GLU A 93 5.27 15.44 1.87
C GLU A 93 5.67 14.44 0.78
N LEU A 94 4.74 14.13 -0.14
CA LEU A 94 5.04 13.29 -1.30
C LEU A 94 6.16 13.89 -2.14
N LYS A 95 6.08 15.20 -2.43
CA LYS A 95 7.11 15.91 -3.20
C LYS A 95 8.47 15.90 -2.50
N LYS A 96 8.52 16.04 -1.17
CA LYS A 96 9.77 15.90 -0.38
C LYS A 96 10.36 14.50 -0.52
N GLY A 97 9.53 13.47 -0.62
CA GLY A 97 9.94 12.09 -0.90
C GLY A 97 10.19 11.78 -2.37
N ASN A 98 10.16 12.77 -3.26
CA ASN A 98 10.25 12.64 -4.72
C ASN A 98 9.21 11.65 -5.27
N PHE A 99 7.95 11.84 -4.85
CA PHE A 99 6.81 11.01 -5.24
C PHE A 99 5.61 11.90 -5.60
N ALA A 100 4.73 11.41 -6.48
CA ALA A 100 3.52 12.08 -6.94
C ALA A 100 2.26 11.29 -6.55
N ARG A 101 1.12 11.97 -6.51
CA ARG A 101 -0.16 11.35 -6.18
C ARG A 101 -0.53 10.26 -7.20
N GLU A 102 -0.26 10.51 -8.47
CA GLU A 102 -0.48 9.57 -9.57
C GLU A 102 0.37 8.29 -9.43
N GLU A 103 1.57 8.39 -8.85
CA GLU A 103 2.43 7.21 -8.62
C GLU A 103 1.83 6.25 -7.59
N ILE A 104 1.03 6.75 -6.64
CA ILE A 104 0.27 5.90 -5.69
C ILE A 104 -0.76 5.06 -6.44
N GLU A 105 -1.50 5.65 -7.39
CA GLU A 105 -2.49 4.92 -8.18
C GLU A 105 -1.83 3.91 -9.13
N MET A 106 -0.75 4.31 -9.80
CA MET A 106 0.01 3.41 -10.69
C MET A 106 0.56 2.21 -9.90
N GLY A 107 1.29 2.45 -8.81
CA GLY A 107 1.85 1.39 -8.00
C GLY A 107 0.79 0.48 -7.37
N LEU A 108 -0.34 1.05 -6.90
CA LEU A 108 -1.46 0.24 -6.43
C LEU A 108 -1.98 -0.68 -7.55
N ASN A 109 -2.21 -0.16 -8.75
CA ASN A 109 -2.69 -0.96 -9.88
C ASN A 109 -1.70 -2.07 -10.26
N ASP A 110 -0.40 -1.80 -10.21
CA ASP A 110 0.64 -2.78 -10.49
C ASP A 110 0.60 -3.93 -9.47
N ILE A 111 0.43 -3.62 -8.17
CA ILE A 111 0.21 -4.66 -7.14
C ILE A 111 -1.03 -5.49 -7.47
N LEU A 112 -2.16 -4.85 -7.80
CA LEU A 112 -3.39 -5.60 -8.08
C LEU A 112 -3.27 -6.49 -9.31
N GLU A 113 -2.47 -6.09 -10.29
CA GLU A 113 -2.14 -6.90 -11.45
C GLU A 113 -1.29 -8.12 -11.06
N ILE A 114 -0.28 -7.94 -10.21
CA ILE A 114 0.56 -9.05 -9.69
C ILE A 114 -0.27 -10.13 -8.98
N TYR A 115 -1.36 -9.76 -8.29
CA TYR A 115 -2.26 -10.70 -7.62
C TYR A 115 -3.46 -11.15 -8.48
N GLY A 116 -3.55 -10.73 -9.74
CA GLY A 116 -4.69 -11.07 -10.62
C GLY A 116 -6.04 -10.49 -10.16
N VAL A 117 -6.02 -9.43 -9.36
CA VAL A 117 -7.23 -8.76 -8.83
C VAL A 117 -7.88 -7.89 -9.90
N LYS A 118 -7.09 -7.37 -10.86
CA LYS A 118 -7.56 -6.49 -11.94
C LYS A 118 -8.55 -7.18 -12.90
N ASP A 119 -8.54 -8.52 -12.95
CA ASP A 119 -9.50 -9.32 -13.71
C ASP A 119 -10.85 -9.50 -12.99
N LEU A 120 -10.94 -9.09 -11.72
CA LEU A 120 -12.22 -8.95 -11.04
C LEU A 120 -12.86 -7.69 -11.62
N ASN A 121 -13.92 -7.85 -12.41
CA ASN A 121 -14.78 -6.75 -12.87
C ASN A 121 -15.44 -6.07 -11.66
N ILE A 122 -14.71 -5.20 -10.97
CA ILE A 122 -15.14 -4.40 -9.81
C ILE A 122 -15.40 -2.97 -10.26
#